data_AF-A0A536GBM2-F1
#
_entry.id   AF-A0A536GBM2-F1
#
_cell.length_a   1.000
_cell.length_b   1.000
_cell.length_c   1.000
_cell.angle_alpha   90.00
_cell.angle_beta   90.00
_cell.angle_gamma   90.00
#
_symmetry.space_group_name_H-M   'P 1'
#
loop_
_entity.id
_entity.type
_entity.pdbx_description
1 polymer ?
#
loop_
_entity_poly.entity_id
_entity_poly.type
_entity_poly.pdbx_seq_one_letter_code
_entity_poly.pdbx_strand_id
1 'polypeptide(L)' 'MTESVGVAIIGAGQAGLATSWFLKQAGVEHVILEAGRVAETWRTRRWDSFCLV' A
#
# COMPACT_ATOMS: atom_id res chain seq x y z
N MET A 1 12.47 21.38 -5.48
CA MET A 1 11.05 21.79 -5.42
C MET A 1 10.33 20.77 -4.54
N THR A 2 9.44 21.22 -3.67
CA THR A 2 8.65 20.35 -2.80
C THR A 2 7.34 20.03 -3.53
N GLU A 3 7.07 18.75 -3.77
CA GLU A 3 5.76 18.31 -4.26
C GLU A 3 4.80 18.13 -3.09
N SER A 4 3.54 18.50 -3.29
CA SER A 4 2.45 18.36 -2.32
C SER A 4 1.37 17.50 -2.94
N VAL A 5 0.90 16.50 -2.20
CA VAL A 5 -0.19 15.61 -2.60
C VAL A 5 -1.28 15.63 -1.54
N GLY A 6 -2.54 15.58 -1.96
CA GLY A 6 -3.68 15.67 -1.04
C GLY A 6 -3.84 14.46 -0.12
N VAL A 7 -3.31 13.29 -0.51
CA VAL A 7 -3.45 12.05 0.24
C VAL A 7 -2.14 11.25 0.22
N ALA A 8 -1.69 10.84 1.40
CA ALA A 8 -0.59 9.91 1.58
C ALA A 8 -1.07 8.65 2.30
N ILE A 9 -0.79 7.48 1.71
CA ILE A 9 -1.06 6.16 2.30
C ILE A 9 0.26 5.62 2.85
N ILE A 10 0.28 5.30 4.14
CA ILE A 10 1.46 4.72 4.80
C ILE A 10 1.30 3.20 4.87
N GLY A 11 2.19 2.49 4.18
CA GLY A 11 2.24 1.05 4.04
C GLY A 11 1.65 0.55 2.71
N ALA A 12 2.44 -0.21 1.95
CA ALA A 12 2.04 -0.87 0.70
C ALA A 12 1.71 -2.36 0.92
N GLY A 13 1.06 -2.67 2.05
CA GLY A 13 0.44 -3.97 2.32
C GLY A 13 -0.96 -4.09 1.70
N GLN A 14 -1.72 -5.14 2.07
CA GLN A 14 -3.06 -5.39 1.51
C GLN A 14 -4.02 -4.22 1.71
N ALA A 15 -4.01 -3.61 2.90
CA ALA A 15 -4.90 -2.50 3.23
C ALA A 15 -4.54 -1.25 2.42
N GLY A 16 -3.26 -0.88 2.34
CA GLY A 16 -2.83 0.30 1.58
C GLY A 16 -3.08 0.17 0.08
N LEU A 17 -2.82 -1.01 -0.50
CA LEU A 17 -3.10 -1.28 -1.92
C LEU A 17 -4.60 -1.29 -2.22
N ALA A 18 -5.43 -1.86 -1.34
CA ALA A 18 -6.89 -1.81 -1.50
C ALA A 18 -7.40 -0.36 -1.44
N THR A 19 -6.96 0.43 -0.46
CA THR A 19 -7.30 1.85 -0.34
C THR A 19 -6.89 2.63 -1.60
N SER A 20 -5.67 2.41 -2.09
CA SER A 20 -5.18 3.03 -3.33
C SER A 20 -6.07 2.69 -4.53
N TRP A 21 -6.50 1.43 -4.65
CA TRP A 21 -7.38 1.02 -5.74
C TRP A 21 -8.70 1.79 -5.73
N PHE A 22 -9.35 1.93 -4.57
CA PHE A 22 -10.61 2.68 -4.46
C PHE A 22 -10.42 4.19 -4.68
N LEU A 23 -9.33 4.79 -4.17
CA LEU A 23 -9.03 6.21 -4.41
C LEU A 23 -8.78 6.48 -5.90
N LYS A 24 -8.09 5.57 -6.59
CA LYS A 24 -7.91 5.65 -8.03
C LYS A 24 -9.24 5.61 -8.79
N GLN A 25 -10.17 4.72 -8.39
CA GLN A 25 -11.51 4.66 -8.99
C GLN A 25 -12.33 5.94 -8.71
N ALA A 26 -12.12 6.58 -7.56
CA ALA A 26 -12.76 7.84 -7.19
C ALA A 26 -12.10 9.08 -7.83
N GLY A 27 -11.04 8.92 -8.64
CA GLY A 27 -10.31 10.03 -9.26
C GLY A 27 -9.49 10.87 -8.28
N VAL A 28 -9.14 10.32 -7.10
CA VAL A 28 -8.36 11.01 -6.07
C VAL A 28 -6.88 10.67 -6.24
N GLU A 29 -6.08 11.69 -6.54
CA GLU A 29 -4.62 11.58 -6.57
C GLU A 29 -4.05 11.30 -5.18
N HIS A 30 -3.13 10.34 -5.10
CA HIS A 30 -2.52 9.91 -3.84
C HIS A 30 -1.15 9.27 -4.08
N VAL A 31 -0.34 9.23 -3.03
CA VAL A 31 0.93 8.48 -3.01
C VAL A 31 0.89 7.37 -1.97
N ILE A 32 1.65 6.30 -2.21
CA ILE A 32 1.86 5.22 -1.25
C ILE A 32 3.32 5.24 -0.84
N LEU A 33 3.58 5.24 0.47
CA LEU A 33 4.92 5.15 1.04
C LEU A 33 5.07 3.82 1.75
N GLU A 34 6.12 3.07 1.42
CA GLU A 34 6.45 1.79 2.04
C GLU A 34 7.93 1.80 2.43
N ALA A 35 8.24 1.22 3.59
CA ALA A 35 9.60 1.16 4.10
C ALA A 35 10.47 0.17 3.29
N GLY A 36 9.86 -0.91 2.81
CA GLY A 36 10.52 -1.89 1.94
C GLY A 36 9.99 -1.86 0.50
N ARG A 37 9.75 -3.04 -0.06
CA ARG A 37 9.08 -3.18 -1.37
C ARG A 37 7.57 -3.27 -1.19
N VAL A 38 6.83 -3.08 -2.28
CA VAL A 38 5.40 -3.35 -2.30
C VAL A 38 5.12 -4.77 -1.77
N ALA A 39 4.25 -4.85 -0.77
CA ALA A 39 3.92 -6.04 -0.01
C ALA A 39 5.12 -6.71 0.72
N GLU A 40 6.10 -5.95 1.22
CA GLU A 40 7.31 -6.48 1.87
C GLU A 40 7.00 -7.52 2.96
N THR A 41 6.04 -7.25 3.85
CA THR A 41 5.63 -8.20 4.91
C THR A 41 5.20 -9.55 4.36
N TRP A 42 4.50 -9.59 3.23
CA TRP A 42 4.10 -10.84 2.57
C TRP A 42 5.28 -11.56 1.92
N ARG A 43 6.30 -10.81 1.48
CA ARG A 43 7.49 -11.35 0.81
C ARG A 43 8.48 -11.95 1.79
N THR A 44 8.71 -11.30 2.93
CA THR A 44 9.83 -11.62 3.82
C THR A 44 9.42 -11.93 5.25
N ARG A 45 8.17 -11.66 5.63
CA ARG A 45 7.67 -11.85 7.01
C ARG A 45 6.41 -12.70 7.07
N ARG A 46 6.09 -13.45 6.01
CA ARG A 46 5.00 -14.43 6.03
C ARG A 46 5.41 -15.65 6.86
N TRP A 47 4.45 -16.29 7.50
CA TRP A 47 4.63 -17.63 8.06
C TRP A 47 4.41 -18.67 6.95
N ASP A 48 5.18 -19.75 6.95
CA ASP A 48 4.97 -20.82 5.97
C ASP A 48 3.61 -21.51 6.13
N SER A 49 3.03 -21.45 7.33
CA SER A 49 1.69 -21.91 7.63
C SER A 49 0.58 -20.91 7.28
N PHE A 50 0.91 -19.74 6.72
CA PHE A 50 -0.10 -18.75 6.35
C PHE A 50 -0.83 -19.20 5.08
N CYS A 51 -2.08 -19.65 5.26
CA CYS A 51 -3.00 -20.01 4.18
C CYS A 51 -4.14 -19.00 4.15
N LEU A 52 -4.58 -18.61 2.95
CA LEU A 52 -5.85 -17.90 2.82
C LEU A 52 -6.96 -18.92 3.14
N VAL A 53 -7.69 -18.72 4.23
CA VAL A 53 -8.90 -19.48 4.57
C VAL A 53 -10.13 -18.85 3.95
#